data_AF-A0AA87YQJ4-F1
#
_entry.id   AF-A0AA87YQJ4-F1
#
_cell.length_a   1.000
_cell.length_b   1.000
_cell.length_c   1.000
_cell.angle_alpha   90.00
_cell.angle_beta   90.00
_cell.angle_gamma   90.00
#
_symmetry.space_group_name_H-M   'P 1'
#
loop_
_entity.id
_entity.type
_entity.pdbx_description
1 polymer ?
#
loop_
_entity_poly.entity_id
_entity_poly.type
_entity_poly.pdbx_seq_one_letter_code
_entity_poly.pdbx_strand_id
1 'polypeptide(L)'
;MLEYQKASMRFISDSVLTRFKFDIEYYGDSSTLDDSLSFAIRRNIEEMELGAKPKFEIKCAYYCLPEAVLNARWSLLVLKLDSLKLNGFRSVTLPCLKSLSLTAVKLDNHILTSLLSGCPSLEKFLLKEVETRFSELCHTVEAINLESFVYSGSCKNIDLSACKGIRNISRLDNWLHDQSLEDIIFGLPLLESLTLSWCYALKRIKICCQHLKSVRLEKTYEQEAVEFSN
;
A
#
# COMPACT_ATOMS: atom_id res chain seq x y z
N MET A 1 48.83 -21.68 6.38
CA MET A 1 47.45 -21.72 5.84
C MET A 1 46.43 -21.78 6.98
N LEU A 2 46.49 -20.81 7.92
CA LEU A 2 45.59 -20.75 9.09
C LEU A 2 45.55 -19.34 9.74
N GLU A 3 45.94 -18.28 9.03
CA GLU A 3 45.98 -16.91 9.57
C GLU A 3 45.20 -15.89 8.72
N TYR A 4 44.09 -16.30 8.11
CA TYR A 4 43.21 -15.35 7.40
C TYR A 4 41.72 -15.40 7.83
N GLN A 5 41.40 -16.05 8.95
CA GLN A 5 40.03 -16.06 9.51
C GLN A 5 39.88 -15.30 10.83
N LYS A 6 40.90 -14.56 11.30
CA LYS A 6 40.83 -13.82 12.58
C LYS A 6 41.00 -12.30 12.48
N ALA A 7 41.06 -11.74 11.27
CA ALA A 7 41.22 -10.30 11.09
C ALA A 7 40.19 -9.73 10.11
N SER A 8 38.95 -9.58 10.59
CA SER A 8 37.94 -8.63 10.05
C SER A 8 36.68 -8.47 10.92
N MET A 9 36.57 -9.14 12.07
CA MET A 9 35.60 -8.75 13.12
C MET A 9 36.22 -7.71 14.07
N ARG A 10 36.52 -6.53 13.53
CA ARG A 10 36.80 -5.34 14.34
C ARG A 10 35.80 -4.25 13.95
N PHE A 11 34.90 -4.00 14.90
CA PHE A 11 33.99 -2.85 14.99
C PHE A 11 33.07 -2.61 13.80
N ILE A 12 31.86 -3.15 13.88
CA ILE A 12 30.69 -2.36 13.49
C ILE A 12 30.07 -1.95 14.82
N SER A 13 30.08 -0.64 15.05
CA SER A 13 29.37 0.07 16.11
C SER A 13 27.98 -0.48 16.37
N ASP A 14 27.38 -0.11 17.51
CA ASP A 14 25.94 -0.12 17.77
C ASP A 14 25.15 0.70 16.71
N SER A 15 25.26 0.34 15.44
CA SER A 15 24.41 0.87 14.39
C SER A 15 23.06 0.22 14.60
N VAL A 16 22.13 0.99 15.17
CA VAL A 16 20.71 0.65 15.18
C VAL A 16 20.33 0.46 13.71
N LEU A 17 20.12 -0.79 13.30
CA LEU A 17 19.66 -1.08 11.95
C LEU A 17 18.20 -0.64 11.90
N THR A 18 17.96 0.58 11.43
CA THR A 18 16.61 1.15 11.36
C THR A 18 15.86 0.76 10.10
N ARG A 19 16.60 0.42 9.02
CA ARG A 19 16.04 0.08 7.72
C ARG A 19 16.53 -1.26 7.22
N PHE A 20 15.61 -2.07 6.73
CA PHE A 20 15.87 -3.32 6.04
C PHE A 20 15.23 -3.29 4.65
N LYS A 21 16.04 -3.54 3.62
CA LYS A 21 15.56 -3.66 2.25
C LYS A 21 16.04 -4.97 1.66
N PHE A 22 15.12 -5.72 1.07
CA PHE A 22 15.39 -6.97 0.42
C PHE A 22 14.57 -7.05 -0.88
N ASP A 23 15.22 -7.09 -2.03
CA ASP A 23 14.58 -7.16 -3.34
C ASP A 23 15.31 -8.23 -4.18
N ILE A 24 14.61 -9.30 -4.52
CA ILE A 24 15.18 -10.43 -5.26
C ILE A 24 14.25 -10.92 -6.36
N GLU A 25 14.85 -11.61 -7.34
CA GLU A 25 14.11 -12.52 -8.21
C GLU A 25 13.78 -13.79 -7.42
N TYR A 26 12.51 -14.17 -7.39
CA TYR A 26 12.04 -15.34 -6.68
C TYR A 26 11.92 -16.55 -7.60
N TYR A 27 12.64 -17.61 -7.22
CA TYR A 27 12.79 -18.86 -7.97
C TYR A 27 11.93 -20.00 -7.43
N GLY A 28 11.09 -19.75 -6.43
CA GLY A 28 10.31 -20.78 -5.73
C GLY A 28 10.93 -21.29 -4.42
N ASP A 29 12.20 -20.98 -4.16
CA ASP A 29 12.86 -21.27 -2.88
C ASP A 29 12.60 -20.15 -1.88
N SER A 30 11.86 -20.47 -0.81
CA SER A 30 11.49 -19.53 0.25
C SER A 30 12.56 -19.37 1.32
N SER A 31 13.53 -20.29 1.43
CA SER A 31 14.44 -20.39 2.58
C SER A 31 15.25 -19.11 2.80
N THR A 32 15.82 -18.56 1.74
CA THR A 32 16.62 -17.32 1.81
C THR A 32 15.76 -16.11 2.22
N LEU A 33 14.51 -16.06 1.78
CA LEU A 33 13.56 -15.02 2.18
C LEU A 33 13.16 -15.19 3.64
N ASP A 34 12.82 -16.41 4.06
CA ASP A 34 12.43 -16.73 5.42
C ASP A 34 13.55 -16.40 6.43
N ASP A 35 14.80 -16.75 6.11
CA ASP A 35 15.97 -16.42 6.92
C ASP A 35 16.19 -14.91 7.02
N SER A 36 16.09 -14.21 5.89
CA SER A 36 16.23 -12.75 5.81
C SER A 36 15.16 -12.01 6.61
N LEU A 37 13.91 -12.50 6.54
CA LEU A 37 12.81 -12.00 7.37
C LEU A 37 13.09 -12.28 8.84
N SER A 38 13.48 -13.51 9.20
CA SER A 38 13.79 -13.85 10.59
C SER A 38 14.87 -12.93 11.19
N PHE A 39 15.85 -12.53 10.38
CA PHE A 39 16.88 -11.56 10.77
C PHE A 39 16.29 -10.17 11.00
N ALA A 40 15.51 -9.65 10.05
CA ALA A 40 14.87 -8.34 10.15
C ALA A 40 13.94 -8.25 11.36
N ILE A 41 13.19 -9.32 11.62
CA ILE A 41 12.29 -9.45 12.76
C ILE A 41 13.04 -9.34 14.09
N ARG A 42 14.24 -9.93 14.20
CA ARG A 42 15.03 -9.85 15.44
C ARG A 42 15.64 -8.47 15.72
N ARG A 43 15.72 -7.61 14.70
CA ARG A 43 16.44 -6.33 14.78
C ARG A 43 15.56 -5.13 15.12
N ASN A 44 14.25 -5.32 15.28
CA ASN A 44 13.30 -4.27 15.62
C ASN A 44 13.41 -3.03 14.73
N ILE A 45 13.43 -3.26 13.41
CA ILE A 45 13.60 -2.20 12.41
C ILE A 45 12.39 -1.26 12.36
N GLU A 46 12.62 -0.01 11.97
CA GLU A 46 11.57 0.99 11.78
C GLU A 46 11.03 1.00 10.34
N GLU A 47 11.85 0.61 9.38
CA GLU A 47 11.48 0.62 7.97
C GLU A 47 11.82 -0.72 7.29
N MET A 48 10.82 -1.31 6.64
CA MET A 48 10.96 -2.59 5.93
C MET A 48 10.50 -2.46 4.48
N GLU A 49 11.36 -2.84 3.54
CA GLU A 49 11.05 -2.98 2.12
C GLU A 49 11.32 -4.42 1.67
N LEU A 50 10.29 -5.11 1.16
CA LEU A 50 10.38 -6.49 0.68
C LEU A 50 9.87 -6.59 -0.75
N GLY A 51 10.70 -7.12 -1.64
CA GLY A 51 10.42 -7.38 -3.05
C GLY A 51 10.80 -8.81 -3.44
N ALA A 52 9.88 -9.54 -4.06
CA ALA A 52 10.13 -10.92 -4.50
C ALA A 52 9.56 -11.16 -5.91
N LYS A 53 10.17 -10.56 -6.92
CA LYS A 53 9.66 -10.58 -8.30
C LYS A 53 9.72 -11.98 -8.88
N PRO A 54 8.62 -12.56 -9.34
CA PRO A 54 8.65 -13.87 -9.97
C PRO A 54 9.42 -13.78 -11.29
N LYS A 55 10.39 -14.67 -11.50
CA LYS A 55 11.19 -14.68 -12.73
C LYS A 55 10.38 -15.04 -13.98
N PHE A 56 9.30 -15.79 -13.80
CA PHE A 56 8.40 -16.22 -14.86
C PHE A 56 6.99 -15.72 -14.57
N GLU A 57 6.23 -15.31 -15.60
CA GLU A 57 4.82 -14.87 -15.49
C GLU A 57 3.84 -16.02 -15.17
N ILE A 58 4.30 -17.05 -14.45
CA ILE A 58 3.43 -18.13 -13.98
C ILE A 58 2.75 -17.64 -12.69
N LYS A 59 1.44 -17.41 -12.76
CA LYS A 59 0.56 -16.85 -11.70
C LYS A 59 0.65 -17.50 -10.29
N CYS A 60 1.36 -18.60 -10.14
CA CYS A 60 1.51 -19.34 -8.88
C CYS A 60 2.87 -19.14 -8.19
N ALA A 61 3.78 -18.35 -8.78
CA ALA A 61 5.16 -18.22 -8.30
C ALA A 61 5.38 -17.05 -7.32
N TYR A 62 4.35 -16.41 -6.77
CA TYR A 62 4.58 -15.35 -5.78
C TYR A 62 5.00 -15.93 -4.43
N TYR A 63 6.03 -15.38 -3.82
CA TYR A 63 6.39 -15.70 -2.44
C TYR A 63 5.25 -15.31 -1.50
N CYS A 64 4.87 -16.24 -0.62
CA CYS A 64 3.81 -16.02 0.36
C CYS A 64 4.43 -15.35 1.59
N LEU A 65 4.06 -14.10 1.86
CA LEU A 65 4.58 -13.35 3.00
C LEU A 65 4.15 -14.02 4.32
N PRO A 66 5.09 -14.32 5.24
CA PRO A 66 4.74 -14.86 6.54
C PRO A 66 3.93 -13.89 7.40
N GLU A 67 2.92 -14.41 8.10
CA GLU A 67 2.05 -13.64 9.02
C GLU A 67 2.84 -12.89 10.10
N ALA A 68 4.02 -13.41 10.49
CA ALA A 68 4.90 -12.82 11.49
C ALA A 68 5.39 -11.41 11.13
N VAL A 69 5.49 -11.08 9.84
CA VAL A 69 5.89 -9.74 9.38
C VAL A 69 4.81 -8.71 9.70
N LEU A 70 3.53 -9.12 9.63
CA LEU A 70 2.36 -8.26 9.83
C LEU A 70 1.87 -8.20 11.29
N ASN A 71 2.49 -8.98 12.18
CA ASN A 71 2.18 -9.02 13.62
C ASN A 71 3.44 -8.80 14.47
N ALA A 72 4.44 -8.18 13.86
CA ALA A 72 5.68 -7.81 14.50
C ALA A 72 5.43 -6.87 15.70
N ARG A 73 6.09 -7.14 16.84
CA ARG A 73 5.94 -6.35 18.08
C ARG A 73 6.83 -5.10 18.16
N TRP A 74 7.58 -4.77 17.11
CA TRP A 74 8.46 -3.60 17.09
C TRP A 74 7.80 -2.38 16.43
N SER A 75 8.40 -1.21 16.65
CA SER A 75 7.97 0.10 16.17
C SER A 75 8.17 0.29 14.66
N LEU A 76 7.63 -0.62 13.85
CA LEU A 76 7.66 -0.49 12.39
C LEU A 76 6.83 0.72 11.98
N LEU A 77 7.47 1.69 11.35
CA LEU A 77 6.88 2.94 10.87
C LEU A 77 6.54 2.87 9.37
N VAL A 78 7.37 2.16 8.59
CA VAL A 78 7.22 2.05 7.13
C VAL A 78 7.28 0.59 6.70
N LEU A 79 6.29 0.14 5.93
CA LEU A 79 6.25 -1.18 5.32
C LEU A 79 5.97 -1.04 3.82
N LYS A 80 6.88 -1.54 2.99
CA LYS A 80 6.71 -1.60 1.54
C LYS A 80 6.84 -3.04 1.07
N LEU A 81 5.82 -3.51 0.38
CA LEU A 81 5.71 -4.87 -0.15
C LEU A 81 5.53 -4.77 -1.67
N ASP A 82 6.40 -5.43 -2.42
CA ASP A 82 6.41 -5.45 -3.88
C ASP A 82 6.41 -6.89 -4.39
N SER A 83 5.48 -7.23 -5.29
CA SER A 83 5.48 -8.51 -6.01
C SER A 83 5.38 -9.71 -5.05
N LEU A 84 4.44 -9.65 -4.10
CA LEU A 84 4.27 -10.64 -3.03
C LEU A 84 2.83 -11.18 -3.00
N LYS A 85 2.65 -12.38 -2.46
CA LYS A 85 1.34 -12.93 -2.14
C LYS A 85 1.08 -12.79 -0.64
N LEU A 86 -0.05 -12.17 -0.33
CA LEU A 86 -0.55 -11.98 1.02
C LEU A 86 -1.82 -12.83 1.12
N ASN A 87 -1.78 -13.91 1.91
CA ASN A 87 -2.87 -14.88 2.04
C ASN A 87 -2.93 -15.50 3.44
N GLY A 88 -4.14 -15.87 3.87
CA GLY A 88 -4.34 -16.71 5.07
C GLY A 88 -3.99 -16.07 6.42
N PHE A 89 -3.96 -14.74 6.52
CA PHE A 89 -3.74 -14.04 7.79
C PHE A 89 -4.99 -14.06 8.66
N ARG A 90 -4.83 -14.35 9.94
CA ARG A 90 -5.92 -14.33 10.94
C ARG A 90 -6.08 -12.95 11.55
N SER A 91 -4.97 -12.26 11.76
CA SER A 91 -4.94 -10.89 12.26
C SER A 91 -3.74 -10.14 11.70
N VAL A 92 -3.86 -8.82 11.66
CA VAL A 92 -2.74 -7.92 11.37
C VAL A 92 -2.69 -6.90 12.51
N THR A 93 -1.50 -6.60 13.01
CA THR A 93 -1.32 -5.65 14.10
C THR A 93 0.02 -4.95 13.93
N LEU A 94 -0.01 -3.71 13.43
CA LEU A 94 1.14 -2.84 13.24
C LEU A 94 0.82 -1.45 13.82
N PRO A 95 0.80 -1.31 15.15
CA PRO A 95 0.19 -0.16 15.83
C PRO A 95 0.89 1.17 15.56
N CYS A 96 2.19 1.14 15.26
CA CYS A 96 3.00 2.32 14.98
C CYS A 96 3.13 2.64 13.48
N LEU A 97 2.56 1.82 12.60
CA LEU A 97 2.77 1.95 11.16
C LEU A 97 2.14 3.24 10.65
N LYS A 98 2.99 4.12 10.10
CA LYS A 98 2.58 5.40 9.50
C LYS A 98 2.45 5.31 7.98
N SER A 99 3.23 4.44 7.35
CA SER A 99 3.22 4.29 5.88
C SER A 99 3.18 2.83 5.46
N LEU A 100 2.19 2.50 4.64
CA LEU A 100 2.03 1.19 4.01
C LEU A 100 2.04 1.35 2.49
N SER A 101 2.85 0.56 1.80
CA SER A 101 2.93 0.53 0.34
C SER A 101 2.81 -0.91 -0.15
N LEU A 102 1.82 -1.17 -0.99
CA LEU A 102 1.55 -2.46 -1.59
C LEU A 102 1.59 -2.29 -3.12
N THR A 103 2.56 -2.93 -3.78
CA THR A 103 2.76 -2.85 -5.24
C THR A 103 2.82 -4.24 -5.85
N ALA A 104 2.08 -4.48 -6.94
CA ALA A 104 2.06 -5.77 -7.63
C ALA A 104 1.77 -6.97 -6.70
N VAL A 105 0.98 -6.76 -5.64
CA VAL A 105 0.68 -7.79 -4.64
C VAL A 105 -0.61 -8.54 -4.97
N LYS A 106 -0.62 -9.83 -4.67
CA LYS A 106 -1.83 -10.66 -4.70
C LYS A 106 -2.47 -10.66 -3.31
N LEU A 107 -3.70 -10.15 -3.20
CA LEU A 107 -4.41 -10.02 -1.93
C LEU A 107 -5.71 -10.84 -1.90
N ASP A 108 -5.95 -11.50 -0.78
CA ASP A 108 -7.28 -11.99 -0.42
C ASP A 108 -8.13 -10.84 0.16
N ASN A 109 -9.44 -10.82 -0.09
CA ASN A 109 -10.32 -9.68 0.24
C ASN A 109 -10.27 -9.25 1.72
N HIS A 110 -10.16 -10.19 2.64
CA HIS A 110 -10.15 -9.92 4.08
C HIS A 110 -8.83 -9.30 4.59
N ILE A 111 -7.77 -9.33 3.79
CA ILE A 111 -6.45 -8.89 4.25
C ILE A 111 -6.35 -7.36 4.24
N LEU A 112 -6.98 -6.70 3.28
CA LEU A 112 -6.97 -5.23 3.23
C LEU A 112 -7.72 -4.63 4.41
N THR A 113 -8.87 -5.17 4.78
CA THR A 113 -9.60 -4.74 5.97
C THR A 113 -8.79 -5.00 7.24
N SER A 114 -8.16 -6.17 7.35
CA SER A 114 -7.29 -6.50 8.48
C SER A 114 -6.07 -5.59 8.59
N LEU A 115 -5.45 -5.24 7.47
CA LEU A 115 -4.33 -4.29 7.42
C LEU A 115 -4.77 -2.91 7.90
N LEU A 116 -5.91 -2.42 7.43
CA LEU A 116 -6.40 -1.08 7.76
C LEU A 116 -6.87 -0.96 9.22
N SER A 117 -7.58 -1.96 9.74
CA SER A 117 -7.99 -1.99 11.15
C SER A 117 -6.83 -2.28 12.10
N GLY A 118 -5.83 -3.04 11.65
CA GLY A 118 -4.62 -3.38 12.39
C GLY A 118 -3.56 -2.26 12.47
N CYS A 119 -3.72 -1.18 11.72
CA CYS A 119 -2.77 -0.07 11.63
C CYS A 119 -3.41 1.28 12.03
N PRO A 120 -3.73 1.51 13.31
CA PRO A 120 -4.44 2.72 13.76
C PRO A 120 -3.67 4.04 13.54
N SER A 121 -2.34 4.00 13.41
CA SER A 121 -1.50 5.18 13.19
C SER A 121 -1.23 5.46 11.70
N LEU A 122 -1.92 4.79 10.78
CA LEU A 122 -1.62 4.86 9.36
C LEU A 122 -1.97 6.23 8.77
N GLU A 123 -0.95 6.94 8.29
CA GLU A 123 -1.05 8.28 7.70
C GLU A 123 -1.00 8.23 6.16
N LYS A 124 -0.28 7.26 5.60
CA LYS A 124 -0.04 7.12 4.16
C LYS A 124 -0.29 5.69 3.69
N PHE A 125 -1.16 5.54 2.70
CA PHE A 125 -1.44 4.24 2.11
C PHE A 125 -1.35 4.27 0.59
N LEU A 126 -0.48 3.42 0.04
CA LEU A 126 -0.30 3.23 -1.39
C LEU A 126 -0.70 1.80 -1.78
N LEU A 127 -1.58 1.71 -2.78
CA LEU A 127 -2.05 0.47 -3.36
C LEU A 127 -1.90 0.53 -4.88
N LYS A 128 -1.00 -0.27 -5.46
CA LYS A 128 -0.66 -0.25 -6.89
C LYS A 128 -0.65 -1.65 -7.48
N GLU A 129 -1.25 -1.84 -8.65
CA GLU A 129 -1.21 -3.09 -9.43
C GLU A 129 -1.63 -4.32 -8.60
N VAL A 130 -2.66 -4.16 -7.78
CA VAL A 130 -3.13 -5.25 -6.92
C VAL A 130 -4.01 -6.22 -7.71
N GLU A 131 -3.64 -7.50 -7.68
CA GLU A 131 -4.47 -8.58 -8.19
C GLU A 131 -5.34 -9.11 -7.04
N THR A 132 -6.64 -8.75 -7.03
CA THR A 132 -7.62 -9.39 -6.16
C THR A 132 -8.35 -10.51 -6.90
N ARG A 133 -8.71 -11.58 -6.19
CA ARG A 133 -9.48 -12.69 -6.78
C ARG A 133 -10.97 -12.38 -6.97
N PHE A 134 -11.47 -11.28 -6.39
CA PHE A 134 -12.87 -10.89 -6.45
C PHE A 134 -13.02 -9.36 -6.54
N SER A 135 -14.09 -8.94 -7.22
CA SER A 135 -14.45 -7.56 -7.58
C SER A 135 -14.94 -6.69 -6.41
N GLU A 136 -14.92 -7.20 -5.19
CA GLU A 136 -15.47 -6.56 -4.01
C GLU A 136 -14.35 -6.23 -3.04
N LEU A 137 -13.58 -5.21 -3.39
CA LEU A 137 -12.76 -4.48 -2.42
C LEU A 137 -13.69 -3.53 -1.64
N CYS A 138 -14.76 -4.10 -1.07
CA CYS A 138 -15.96 -3.41 -0.66
C CYS A 138 -16.04 -3.38 0.86
N HIS A 139 -15.14 -2.69 1.55
CA HIS A 139 -15.26 -2.51 3.00
C HIS A 139 -14.60 -1.22 3.47
N THR A 140 -15.25 -0.60 4.46
CA THR A 140 -14.93 0.67 5.09
C THR A 140 -13.48 0.73 5.58
N VAL A 141 -12.74 1.73 5.10
CA VAL A 141 -11.39 2.01 5.59
C VAL A 141 -11.48 2.79 6.91
N GLU A 142 -11.32 2.10 8.04
CA GLU A 142 -11.32 2.72 9.39
C GLU A 142 -9.98 3.38 9.78
N ALA A 143 -9.14 3.73 8.79
CA ALA A 143 -7.90 4.46 9.02
C ALA A 143 -8.20 5.95 9.22
N ILE A 144 -8.68 6.30 10.42
CA ILE A 144 -9.13 7.67 10.74
C ILE A 144 -8.02 8.72 10.57
N ASN A 145 -6.77 8.32 10.75
CA ASN A 145 -5.58 9.16 10.64
C ASN A 145 -5.01 9.21 9.22
N LEU A 146 -5.66 8.57 8.24
CA LEU A 146 -5.15 8.52 6.88
C LEU A 146 -5.22 9.90 6.23
N GLU A 147 -4.06 10.46 5.89
CA GLU A 147 -3.94 11.80 5.28
C GLU A 147 -3.70 11.72 3.77
N SER A 148 -3.07 10.63 3.31
CA SER A 148 -2.72 10.43 1.91
C SER A 148 -3.05 9.02 1.42
N PHE A 149 -3.79 8.96 0.32
CA PHE A 149 -4.15 7.72 -0.35
C PHE A 149 -3.73 7.74 -1.82
N VAL A 150 -3.01 6.71 -2.24
CA VAL A 150 -2.62 6.48 -3.62
C VAL A 150 -3.17 5.15 -4.06
N TYR A 151 -3.99 5.14 -5.10
CA TYR A 151 -4.61 3.93 -5.60
C TYR A 151 -4.41 3.82 -7.10
N SER A 152 -3.92 2.69 -7.60
CA SER A 152 -3.83 2.38 -9.03
C SER A 152 -4.12 0.89 -9.20
N GLY A 153 -5.35 0.56 -9.60
CA GLY A 153 -5.84 -0.80 -9.66
C GLY A 153 -7.22 -0.87 -10.29
N SER A 154 -7.72 -2.09 -10.52
CA SER A 154 -8.95 -2.34 -11.28
C SER A 154 -10.22 -2.44 -10.42
N CYS A 155 -10.22 -1.97 -9.18
CA CYS A 155 -11.40 -2.07 -8.31
C CYS A 155 -12.43 -1.01 -8.67
N LYS A 156 -13.69 -1.43 -8.69
CA LYS A 156 -14.80 -0.60 -9.16
C LYS A 156 -15.31 0.37 -8.09
N ASN A 157 -15.28 -0.03 -6.82
CA ASN A 157 -15.78 0.76 -5.69
C ASN A 157 -14.75 0.76 -4.56
N ILE A 158 -14.31 1.94 -4.13
CA ILE A 158 -13.49 2.13 -2.93
C ILE A 158 -14.28 3.02 -1.98
N ASP A 159 -14.56 2.51 -0.78
CA ASP A 159 -15.25 3.27 0.27
C ASP A 159 -14.22 3.95 1.19
N LEU A 160 -14.03 5.26 0.99
CA LEU A 160 -13.18 6.12 1.82
C LEU A 160 -14.00 6.93 2.84
N SER A 161 -15.28 6.60 3.04
CA SER A 161 -16.20 7.40 3.86
C SER A 161 -15.75 7.58 5.31
N ALA A 162 -15.05 6.61 5.89
CA ALA A 162 -14.50 6.69 7.25
C ALA A 162 -13.16 7.45 7.33
N CYS A 163 -12.48 7.70 6.20
CA CYS A 163 -11.18 8.37 6.14
C CYS A 163 -11.30 9.91 6.08
N LYS A 164 -12.03 10.52 7.01
CA LYS A 164 -12.33 11.97 6.98
C LYS A 164 -11.08 12.87 7.07
N GLY A 165 -9.94 12.32 7.50
CA GLY A 165 -8.65 13.00 7.57
C GLY A 165 -7.91 13.15 6.24
N ILE A 166 -8.37 12.52 5.16
CA ILE A 166 -7.64 12.53 3.87
C ILE A 166 -7.58 13.95 3.31
N ARG A 167 -6.35 14.38 3.01
CA ARG A 167 -6.04 15.65 2.33
C ARG A 167 -5.56 15.43 0.91
N ASN A 168 -4.99 14.27 0.62
CA ASN A 168 -4.34 14.00 -0.66
C ASN A 168 -4.78 12.66 -1.24
N ILE A 169 -5.41 12.71 -2.41
CA ILE A 169 -5.72 11.54 -3.21
C ILE A 169 -4.98 11.61 -4.53
N SER A 170 -4.35 10.52 -4.94
CA SER A 170 -3.71 10.45 -6.25
C SER A 170 -3.85 9.11 -6.96
N ARG A 171 -3.84 9.20 -8.29
CA ARG A 171 -3.83 8.11 -9.27
C ARG A 171 -5.10 7.25 -9.32
N LEU A 172 -6.20 7.71 -8.73
CA LEU A 172 -7.50 7.04 -8.82
C LEU A 172 -7.85 6.69 -10.28
N ASP A 173 -8.15 5.41 -10.53
CA ASP A 173 -8.09 4.75 -11.84
C ASP A 173 -9.46 4.61 -12.56
N ASN A 174 -9.34 4.15 -13.80
CA ASN A 174 -10.20 4.04 -14.97
C ASN A 174 -11.65 3.55 -14.90
N TRP A 175 -12.14 2.98 -13.80
CA TRP A 175 -13.53 2.51 -13.69
C TRP A 175 -14.41 3.36 -12.76
N LEU A 176 -13.89 4.48 -12.26
CA LEU A 176 -14.72 5.44 -11.54
C LEU A 176 -15.75 6.05 -12.48
N HIS A 177 -17.02 5.88 -12.12
CA HIS A 177 -18.13 6.61 -12.71
C HIS A 177 -18.36 7.93 -11.95
N ASP A 178 -19.07 8.87 -12.58
CA ASP A 178 -19.30 10.22 -12.05
C ASP A 178 -19.80 10.19 -10.58
N GLN A 179 -20.78 9.34 -10.28
CA GLN A 179 -21.33 9.20 -8.92
C GLN A 179 -20.29 8.73 -7.89
N SER A 180 -19.45 7.74 -8.23
CA SER A 180 -18.44 7.21 -7.31
C SER A 180 -17.37 8.25 -6.97
N LEU A 181 -17.03 9.10 -7.94
CA LEU A 181 -16.12 10.21 -7.72
C LEU A 181 -16.77 11.28 -6.82
N GLU A 182 -18.02 11.65 -7.10
CA GLU A 182 -18.78 12.58 -6.26
C GLU A 182 -18.88 12.07 -4.81
N ASP A 183 -19.23 10.80 -4.61
CA ASP A 183 -19.33 10.18 -3.28
C ASP A 183 -18.00 10.25 -2.51
N ILE A 184 -16.87 10.03 -3.19
CA ILE A 184 -15.53 10.18 -2.59
C ILE A 184 -15.26 11.64 -2.22
N ILE A 185 -15.55 12.59 -3.13
CA ILE A 185 -15.32 14.02 -2.91
C ILE A 185 -16.17 14.53 -1.74
N PHE A 186 -17.48 14.24 -1.74
CA PHE A 186 -18.40 14.60 -0.65
C PHE A 186 -18.05 13.90 0.66
N GLY A 187 -17.51 12.68 0.58
CA GLY A 187 -17.05 11.92 1.71
C GLY A 187 -15.83 12.52 2.42
N LEU A 188 -15.06 13.40 1.78
CA LEU A 188 -13.74 13.84 2.25
C LEU A 188 -13.67 15.35 2.44
N PRO A 189 -14.13 15.87 3.59
CA PRO A 189 -14.28 17.31 3.81
C PRO A 189 -12.94 18.06 3.84
N LEU A 190 -11.83 17.39 4.12
CA LEU A 190 -10.50 18.00 4.22
C LEU A 190 -9.65 17.85 2.95
N LEU A 191 -10.23 17.38 1.85
CA LEU A 191 -9.48 17.10 0.62
C LEU A 191 -8.86 18.39 0.03
N GLU A 192 -7.54 18.42 -0.08
CA GLU A 192 -6.74 19.55 -0.59
C GLU A 192 -6.17 19.29 -1.98
N SER A 193 -5.85 18.03 -2.30
CA SER A 193 -5.28 17.66 -3.60
C SER A 193 -5.92 16.39 -4.14
N LEU A 194 -6.38 16.46 -5.39
CA LEU A 194 -6.94 15.33 -6.13
C LEU A 194 -6.19 15.15 -7.45
N THR A 195 -5.64 13.96 -7.68
CA THR A 195 -5.08 13.56 -8.98
C THR A 195 -5.85 12.34 -9.50
N LEU A 196 -6.55 12.52 -10.62
CA LEU A 196 -7.29 11.48 -11.33
C LEU A 196 -6.44 11.01 -12.51
N SER A 197 -6.32 9.69 -12.69
CA SER A 197 -5.52 9.12 -13.76
C SER A 197 -6.33 8.09 -14.55
N TRP A 198 -6.25 8.12 -15.87
CA TRP A 198 -6.89 7.12 -16.74
C TRP A 198 -8.41 7.01 -16.64
N CYS A 199 -9.13 8.02 -16.12
CA CYS A 199 -10.58 7.95 -15.96
C CYS A 199 -11.33 8.02 -17.30
N TYR A 200 -11.63 6.87 -17.91
CA TYR A 200 -12.37 6.77 -19.18
C TYR A 200 -13.88 6.83 -19.02
N ALA A 201 -14.40 6.48 -17.84
CA ALA A 201 -15.83 6.39 -17.58
C ALA A 201 -16.42 7.69 -17.01
N LEU A 202 -15.57 8.71 -16.76
CA LEU A 202 -15.99 10.01 -16.26
C LEU A 202 -16.40 10.91 -17.42
N LYS A 203 -17.69 11.28 -17.45
CA LYS A 203 -18.23 12.15 -18.51
C LYS A 203 -18.46 13.56 -17.99
N ARG A 204 -18.99 13.67 -16.77
CA ARG A 204 -19.34 14.94 -16.12
C ARG A 204 -18.68 14.97 -14.76
N ILE A 205 -17.57 15.69 -14.69
CA ILE A 205 -16.82 15.81 -13.45
C ILE A 205 -17.32 17.06 -12.73
N LYS A 206 -18.05 16.86 -11.63
CA LYS A 206 -18.44 17.93 -10.72
C LYS A 206 -17.59 17.85 -9.46
N ILE A 207 -16.83 18.90 -9.20
CA ILE A 207 -15.96 18.98 -8.02
C ILE A 207 -16.50 20.04 -7.08
N CYS A 208 -16.97 19.60 -5.91
CA CYS A 208 -17.54 20.43 -4.85
C CYS A 208 -16.74 20.27 -3.55
N CYS A 209 -15.56 20.88 -3.45
CA CYS A 209 -14.76 20.85 -2.22
C CYS A 209 -14.22 22.24 -1.88
N GLN A 210 -14.59 22.74 -0.70
CA GLN A 210 -14.24 24.07 -0.22
C GLN A 210 -12.74 24.26 0.06
N HIS A 211 -12.03 23.15 0.34
CA HIS A 211 -10.62 23.16 0.72
C HIS A 211 -9.67 22.68 -0.39
N LEU A 212 -10.20 22.38 -1.58
CA LEU A 212 -9.42 21.83 -2.67
C LEU A 212 -8.51 22.91 -3.27
N LYS A 213 -7.19 22.66 -3.23
CA LYS A 213 -6.15 23.58 -3.71
C LYS A 213 -5.59 23.14 -5.06
N SER A 214 -5.64 21.84 -5.37
CA SER A 214 -5.03 21.27 -6.57
C SER A 214 -5.87 20.16 -7.16
N VAL A 215 -6.16 20.24 -8.45
CA VAL A 215 -6.76 19.16 -9.25
C VAL A 215 -5.85 18.88 -10.43
N ARG A 216 -5.50 17.60 -10.61
CA ARG A 216 -4.76 17.12 -11.79
C ARG A 216 -5.54 16.01 -12.47
N LEU A 217 -5.71 16.15 -13.78
CA LEU A 217 -6.30 15.14 -14.65
C LEU A 217 -5.18 14.61 -15.54
N GLU A 218 -4.80 13.35 -15.36
CA GLU A 218 -3.72 12.71 -16.09
C GLU A 218 -4.29 11.63 -17.01
N LYS A 219 -4.12 11.79 -18.32
CA LYS A 219 -4.49 10.78 -19.33
C LYS A 219 -5.97 10.36 -19.29
N THR A 220 -6.88 11.33 -19.14
CA THR A 220 -8.34 11.16 -19.27
C THR A 220 -8.79 11.36 -20.73
N TYR A 221 -9.81 10.65 -21.20
CA TYR A 221 -10.34 10.74 -22.58
C TYR A 221 -11.84 11.09 -22.56
N GLU A 222 -12.32 11.85 -23.57
CA GLU A 222 -13.74 12.19 -23.81
C GLU A 222 -14.54 12.71 -22.59
N GLN A 223 -14.12 13.86 -22.02
CA GLN A 223 -14.95 14.57 -21.05
C GLN A 223 -16.00 15.42 -21.76
N GLU A 224 -17.28 15.25 -21.41
CA GLU A 224 -18.37 16.09 -21.92
C GLU A 224 -18.34 17.48 -21.27
N ALA A 225 -18.08 17.53 -19.95
CA ALA A 225 -17.96 18.77 -19.18
C ALA A 225 -17.16 18.55 -17.89
N VAL A 226 -16.39 19.57 -17.49
CA VAL A 226 -15.76 19.64 -16.16
C VAL A 226 -16.25 20.93 -15.50
N GLU A 227 -16.96 20.79 -14.39
CA GLU A 227 -17.54 21.89 -13.64
C GLU A 227 -16.87 22.00 -12.27
N PHE A 228 -16.33 23.19 -11.98
CA PHE A 228 -15.85 23.55 -10.66
C PHE A 228 -16.90 24.44 -10.01
N SER A 229 -17.45 24.00 -8.88
CA SER A 229 -18.38 24.80 -8.08
C SER A 229 -17.86 24.88 -6.65
N ASN A 230 -17.80 26.10 -6.11
CA ASN A 230 -17.41 26.38 -4.73
C ASN A 230 -18.58 26.14 -3.77
#